data_AF-A0A661MY80-F1
#
_entry.id   AF-A0A661MY80-F1
#
_cell.length_a   1.000
_cell.length_b   1.000
_cell.length_c   1.000
_cell.angle_alpha   90.00
_cell.angle_beta   90.00
_cell.angle_gamma   90.00
#
_symmetry.space_group_name_H-M   'P 1'
#
loop_
_entity.id
_entity.type
_entity.pdbx_description
1 polymer ?
#
loop_
_entity_poly.entity_id
_entity_poly.type
_entity_poly.pdbx_seq_one_letter_code
_entity_poly.pdbx_strand_id
1 'polypeptide(L)'
;MQIVEFTKKDAVWTVARSERMLIRGDAVGAYRASRRARHEFERSVREEGPSRQTESLIARARRITAVSVVRLDGWTPITRRDARRTIVRGREVRSLAWAAGQLRTYAEENPSDLRARSFLGEALARIPAHHEEAREILLSLADRDLMPDAHGYAALLRVVAMGTTPWNDALTRCEQMAAENASRICPSSSSPRS
;
A
#
# COMPACT_ATOMS: atom_id res chain seq x y z
N MET A 1 -32.07 -16.57 5.87
CA MET A 1 -30.83 -15.84 5.51
C MET A 1 -29.80 -16.88 5.04
N GLN A 2 -29.67 -17.10 3.73
CA GLN A 2 -28.66 -18.02 3.22
C GLN A 2 -27.28 -17.36 3.38
N ILE A 3 -26.40 -17.98 4.18
CA ILE A 3 -25.00 -17.56 4.25
C ILE A 3 -24.36 -18.08 2.97
N VAL A 4 -24.13 -17.19 2.01
CA VAL A 4 -23.36 -17.52 0.81
C VAL A 4 -21.93 -17.82 1.27
N GLU A 5 -21.50 -19.07 1.09
CA GLU A 5 -20.16 -19.51 1.44
C GLU A 5 -19.14 -18.76 0.57
N PHE A 6 -18.06 -18.26 1.19
CA PHE A 6 -17.00 -17.59 0.48
C PHE A 6 -15.98 -18.61 0.04
N THR A 7 -15.83 -18.77 -1.27
CA THR A 7 -15.01 -19.84 -1.83
C THR A 7 -13.61 -19.35 -2.22
N LYS A 8 -12.69 -20.30 -2.45
CA LYS A 8 -11.39 -20.05 -3.08
C LYS A 8 -11.50 -19.27 -4.39
N LYS A 9 -12.53 -19.55 -5.22
CA LYS A 9 -12.80 -18.84 -6.47
C LYS A 9 -13.15 -17.37 -6.22
N ASP A 10 -13.95 -17.09 -5.20
CA ASP A 10 -14.28 -15.72 -4.81
C ASP A 10 -13.07 -14.98 -4.25
N ALA A 11 -12.19 -15.69 -3.54
CA ALA A 11 -10.95 -15.15 -3.01
C ALA A 11 -10.00 -14.66 -4.12
N VAL A 12 -9.87 -15.40 -5.23
CA VAL A 12 -9.07 -14.97 -6.40
C VAL A 12 -9.55 -13.63 -6.94
N TRP A 13 -10.85 -13.51 -7.21
CA TRP A 13 -11.46 -12.26 -7.67
C TRP A 13 -11.33 -11.12 -6.66
N THR A 14 -11.42 -11.46 -5.37
CA THR A 14 -11.29 -10.51 -4.26
C THR A 14 -9.89 -9.89 -4.20
N VAL A 15 -8.83 -10.66 -4.48
CA VAL A 15 -7.46 -10.10 -4.57
C VAL A 15 -7.38 -9.04 -5.66
N ALA A 16 -7.77 -9.37 -6.89
CA ALA A 16 -7.74 -8.42 -8.01
C ALA A 16 -8.62 -7.18 -7.74
N ARG A 17 -9.76 -7.36 -7.07
CA ARG A 17 -10.62 -6.25 -6.65
C ARG A 17 -9.94 -5.37 -5.60
N SER A 18 -9.29 -5.94 -4.59
CA SER A 18 -8.62 -5.19 -3.52
C SER A 18 -7.44 -4.35 -4.03
N GLU A 19 -6.72 -4.79 -5.05
CA GLU A 19 -5.70 -3.94 -5.69
C GLU A 19 -6.31 -2.72 -6.38
N ARG A 20 -7.41 -2.91 -7.10
CA ARG A 20 -8.13 -1.78 -7.71
C ARG A 20 -8.66 -0.80 -6.67
N MET A 21 -9.06 -1.30 -5.50
CA MET A 21 -9.43 -0.45 -4.37
C MET A 21 -8.24 0.39 -3.88
N LEU A 22 -7.06 -0.22 -3.69
CA LEU A 22 -5.85 0.53 -3.31
C LEU A 22 -5.47 1.60 -4.32
N ILE A 23 -5.52 1.29 -5.62
CA ILE A 23 -5.20 2.23 -6.70
C ILE A 23 -6.14 3.44 -6.67
N ARG A 24 -7.40 3.24 -6.26
CA ARG A 24 -8.41 4.31 -6.14
C ARG A 24 -8.38 5.03 -4.78
N GLY A 25 -7.46 4.68 -3.89
CA GLY A 25 -7.36 5.26 -2.55
C GLY A 25 -8.28 4.63 -1.48
N ASP A 26 -9.05 3.58 -1.80
CA ASP A 26 -9.88 2.87 -0.83
C ASP A 26 -9.05 1.83 -0.04
N ALA A 27 -8.18 2.33 0.83
CA ALA A 27 -7.33 1.49 1.67
C ALA A 27 -8.12 0.65 2.69
N VAL A 28 -9.28 1.14 3.16
CA VAL A 28 -10.13 0.41 4.11
C VAL A 28 -10.79 -0.79 3.44
N GLY A 29 -11.40 -0.59 2.28
CA GLY A 29 -12.01 -1.65 1.49
C GLY A 29 -10.98 -2.67 1.03
N ALA A 30 -9.82 -2.20 0.54
CA ALA A 30 -8.72 -3.05 0.16
C ALA A 30 -8.23 -3.94 1.31
N TYR A 31 -7.96 -3.36 2.48
CA TYR A 31 -7.54 -4.10 3.68
C TYR A 31 -8.52 -5.22 4.03
N ARG A 32 -9.82 -4.90 4.08
CA ARG A 32 -10.86 -5.88 4.46
C ARG A 32 -10.94 -7.01 3.45
N ALA A 33 -10.94 -6.67 2.16
CA ALA A 33 -11.04 -7.62 1.06
C ALA A 33 -9.80 -8.53 0.99
N SER A 34 -8.59 -7.97 1.00
CA SER A 34 -7.34 -8.73 0.91
C SER A 34 -7.12 -9.63 2.12
N ARG A 35 -7.46 -9.14 3.33
CA ARG A 35 -7.37 -9.95 4.56
C ARG A 35 -8.30 -11.15 4.53
N ARG A 36 -9.54 -10.97 4.03
CA ARG A 36 -10.51 -12.05 3.87
C ARG A 36 -10.05 -13.08 2.83
N ALA A 37 -9.59 -12.62 1.66
CA ALA A 37 -9.07 -13.49 0.62
C ALA A 37 -7.86 -14.30 1.10
N ARG A 38 -6.93 -13.65 1.82
CA ARG A 38 -5.76 -14.32 2.40
C ARG A 38 -6.16 -15.45 3.37
N HIS A 39 -7.10 -15.18 4.28
CA HIS A 39 -7.57 -16.20 5.21
C HIS A 39 -8.16 -17.42 4.49
N GLU A 40 -8.88 -17.19 3.39
CA GLU A 40 -9.45 -18.27 2.58
C GLU A 40 -8.36 -19.09 1.87
N PHE A 41 -7.33 -18.45 1.31
CA PHE A 41 -6.21 -19.19 0.74
C PHE A 41 -5.40 -19.95 1.78
N GLU A 42 -5.13 -19.35 2.95
CA GLU A 42 -4.46 -20.03 4.05
C GLU A 42 -5.27 -21.24 4.56
N ARG A 43 -6.60 -21.15 4.52
CA ARG A 43 -7.49 -22.29 4.79
C ARG A 43 -7.33 -23.37 3.72
N SER A 44 -7.44 -23.02 2.44
CA SER A 44 -7.26 -23.96 1.34
C SER A 44 -5.88 -24.65 1.37
N VAL A 45 -4.80 -23.94 1.73
CA VAL A 45 -3.47 -24.56 1.91
C VAL A 45 -3.47 -25.60 3.04
N ARG A 46 -4.21 -25.39 4.13
CA ARG A 46 -4.31 -26.38 5.21
C ARG A 46 -5.13 -27.61 4.83
N GLU A 47 -6.11 -27.45 3.95
CA GLU A 47 -7.04 -28.52 3.54
C GLU A 47 -6.54 -29.30 2.32
N GLU A 48 -6.01 -28.61 1.31
CA GLU A 48 -5.61 -29.17 0.01
C GLU A 48 -4.09 -29.27 -0.17
N GLY A 49 -3.32 -28.64 0.72
CA GLY A 49 -1.86 -28.51 0.59
C GLY A 49 -1.41 -27.25 -0.18
N PRO A 50 -0.11 -26.90 -0.10
CA PRO A 50 0.43 -25.75 -0.80
C PRO A 50 0.49 -25.97 -2.31
N SER A 51 0.23 -24.92 -3.07
CA SER A 51 0.50 -24.87 -4.50
C SER A 51 1.16 -23.55 -4.85
N ARG A 52 2.04 -23.52 -5.86
CA ARG A 52 2.71 -22.28 -6.30
C ARG A 52 1.71 -21.15 -6.59
N GLN A 53 0.57 -21.49 -7.18
CA GLN A 53 -0.48 -20.51 -7.47
C GLN A 53 -1.09 -19.94 -6.19
N THR A 54 -1.46 -20.80 -5.23
CA THR A 54 -2.04 -20.36 -3.96
C THR A 54 -1.03 -19.54 -3.15
N GLU A 55 0.25 -19.93 -3.13
CA GLU A 55 1.32 -19.19 -2.48
C GLU A 55 1.51 -17.78 -3.07
N SER A 56 1.53 -17.68 -4.40
CA SER A 56 1.59 -16.39 -5.09
C SER A 56 0.40 -15.49 -4.75
N LEU A 57 -0.81 -16.06 -4.68
CA LEU A 57 -2.02 -15.31 -4.29
C LEU A 57 -2.00 -14.88 -2.82
N ILE A 58 -1.46 -15.71 -1.91
CA ILE A 58 -1.24 -15.35 -0.51
C ILE A 58 -0.25 -14.20 -0.42
N ALA A 59 0.89 -14.27 -1.11
CA ALA A 59 1.90 -13.22 -1.13
C ALA A 59 1.31 -11.90 -1.65
N ARG A 60 0.54 -11.96 -2.75
CA ARG A 60 -0.17 -10.81 -3.34
C ARG A 60 -1.17 -10.20 -2.35
N ALA A 61 -2.02 -11.01 -1.73
CA ALA A 61 -2.99 -10.55 -0.73
C ALA A 61 -2.30 -9.96 0.51
N ARG A 62 -1.16 -10.52 0.91
CA ARG A 62 -0.36 -10.03 2.04
C ARG A 62 0.24 -8.66 1.74
N ARG A 63 0.82 -8.46 0.55
CA ARG A 63 1.30 -7.16 0.08
C ARG A 63 0.21 -6.09 0.12
N ILE A 64 -0.97 -6.38 -0.46
CA ILE A 64 -2.11 -5.44 -0.45
C ILE A 64 -2.50 -5.09 0.98
N THR A 65 -2.53 -6.07 1.87
CA THR A 65 -2.83 -5.85 3.29
C THR A 65 -1.79 -4.94 3.94
N ALA A 66 -0.50 -5.17 3.70
CA ALA A 66 0.59 -4.36 4.26
C ALA A 66 0.55 -2.91 3.75
N VAL A 67 0.40 -2.69 2.43
CA VAL A 67 0.25 -1.33 1.86
C VAL A 67 -0.99 -0.63 2.44
N SER A 68 -2.10 -1.35 2.59
CA SER A 68 -3.31 -0.78 3.20
C SER A 68 -3.05 -0.35 4.65
N VAL A 69 -2.31 -1.13 5.43
CA VAL A 69 -1.95 -0.78 6.83
C VAL A 69 -1.09 0.50 6.86
N VAL A 70 -0.11 0.62 5.97
CA VAL A 70 0.74 1.82 5.87
C VAL A 70 -0.08 3.07 5.52
N ARG A 71 -0.99 2.95 4.55
CA ARG A 71 -1.84 4.05 4.10
C ARG A 71 -2.93 4.42 5.11
N LEU A 72 -3.27 3.51 6.01
CA LEU A 72 -4.15 3.73 7.16
C LEU A 72 -3.39 4.09 8.45
N ASP A 73 -2.09 4.38 8.37
CA ASP A 73 -1.26 4.78 9.52
C ASP A 73 -1.26 3.76 10.67
N GLY A 74 -1.23 2.47 10.32
CA GLY A 74 -1.31 1.37 11.29
C GLY A 74 -2.71 1.07 11.78
N TRP A 75 -3.70 1.92 11.47
CA TRP A 75 -5.09 1.65 11.80
C TRP A 75 -5.60 0.47 10.99
N THR A 76 -6.20 -0.49 11.68
CA THR A 76 -6.76 -1.69 11.06
C THR A 76 -8.21 -1.87 11.50
N PRO A 77 -9.18 -1.89 10.56
CA PRO A 77 -10.58 -2.13 10.87
C PRO A 77 -10.75 -3.37 11.77
N ILE A 78 -11.26 -3.13 12.96
CA ILE A 78 -11.52 -4.16 13.96
C ILE A 78 -12.84 -4.84 13.58
N THR A 79 -12.85 -6.17 13.47
CA THR A 79 -14.14 -6.89 13.37
C THR A 79 -14.79 -6.93 14.75
N ARG A 80 -16.11 -7.13 14.84
CA ARG A 80 -16.80 -7.32 16.14
C ARG A 80 -16.16 -8.41 17.01
N ARG A 81 -15.53 -9.42 16.39
CA ARG A 81 -14.79 -10.50 17.07
C ARG A 81 -13.46 -10.01 17.67
N ASP A 82 -12.78 -9.11 16.97
CA ASP A 82 -11.52 -8.49 17.41
C ASP A 82 -11.77 -7.40 18.48
N ALA A 83 -12.93 -6.72 18.45
CA ALA A 83 -13.28 -5.66 19.39
C ALA A 83 -13.50 -6.15 20.83
N ARG A 84 -13.86 -7.43 21.00
CA ARG A 84 -13.96 -8.08 22.33
C ARG A 84 -12.60 -8.43 22.93
N ARG A 85 -11.52 -8.34 22.15
CA ARG A 85 -10.15 -8.75 22.54
C ARG A 85 -9.18 -7.56 22.64
N THR A 86 -9.61 -6.49 23.32
CA THR A 86 -8.73 -5.44 23.88
C THR A 86 -8.49 -4.22 22.97
N ILE A 87 -8.63 -3.02 23.56
CA ILE A 87 -7.99 -1.78 23.10
C ILE A 87 -6.50 -1.96 23.40
N VAL A 88 -5.76 -2.60 22.49
CA VAL A 88 -4.33 -2.83 22.71
C VAL A 88 -3.59 -1.56 22.36
N ARG A 89 -3.13 -0.82 23.38
CA ARG A 89 -2.20 0.31 23.20
C ARG A 89 -1.02 -0.11 22.29
N GLY A 90 -0.61 0.78 21.38
CA GLY A 90 0.49 0.54 20.45
C GLY A 90 0.20 -0.47 19.34
N ARG A 91 -1.07 -0.76 19.03
CA ARG A 91 -1.45 -1.65 17.93
C ARG A 91 -1.04 -1.07 16.58
N GLU A 92 -1.17 0.23 16.41
CA GLU A 92 -0.79 0.97 15.20
C GLU A 92 0.69 0.76 14.93
N VAL A 93 1.54 0.99 15.94
CA VAL A 93 2.99 0.78 15.87
C VAL A 93 3.34 -0.67 15.50
N ARG A 94 2.71 -1.67 16.15
CA ARG A 94 2.95 -3.08 15.78
C ARG A 94 2.48 -3.43 14.38
N SER A 95 1.37 -2.84 13.94
CA SER A 95 0.83 -3.07 12.60
C SER A 95 1.74 -2.45 11.53
N LEU A 96 2.27 -1.26 11.79
CA LEU A 96 3.27 -0.60 10.94
C LEU A 96 4.58 -1.39 10.88
N ALA A 97 5.10 -1.85 12.03
CA ALA A 97 6.30 -2.67 12.07
C ALA A 97 6.12 -3.98 11.29
N TRP A 98 4.97 -4.65 11.46
CA TRP A 98 4.64 -5.83 10.65
C TRP A 98 4.57 -5.50 9.16
N ALA A 99 3.90 -4.42 8.77
CA ALA A 99 3.74 -4.03 7.38
C ALA A 99 5.10 -3.68 6.73
N ALA A 100 5.95 -2.93 7.43
CA ALA A 100 7.31 -2.62 6.98
C ALA A 100 8.13 -3.89 6.77
N GLY A 101 8.07 -4.86 7.69
CA GLY A 101 8.73 -6.15 7.53
C GLY A 101 8.25 -6.92 6.30
N GLN A 102 6.93 -6.97 6.04
CA GLN A 102 6.40 -7.63 4.85
C GLN A 102 6.82 -6.93 3.54
N LEU A 103 6.84 -5.59 3.53
CA LEU A 103 7.21 -4.82 2.34
C LEU A 103 8.73 -4.84 2.09
N ARG A 104 9.54 -4.99 3.14
CA ARG A 104 10.98 -5.23 3.01
C ARG A 104 11.26 -6.55 2.31
N THR A 105 10.70 -7.66 2.83
CA THR A 105 10.83 -8.97 2.17
C THR A 105 10.34 -8.92 0.72
N TYR A 106 9.20 -8.27 0.46
CA TYR A 106 8.69 -8.11 -0.90
C TYR A 106 9.66 -7.34 -1.81
N ALA A 107 10.30 -6.27 -1.34
CA ALA A 107 11.28 -5.52 -2.10
C ALA A 107 12.59 -6.30 -2.34
N GLU A 108 13.03 -7.09 -1.36
CA GLU A 108 14.22 -7.97 -1.48
C GLU A 108 13.99 -9.09 -2.50
N GLU A 109 12.80 -9.68 -2.52
CA GLU A 109 12.40 -10.71 -3.50
C GLU A 109 12.18 -10.12 -4.91
N ASN A 110 11.93 -8.81 -5.01
CA ASN A 110 11.60 -8.12 -6.26
C ASN A 110 12.45 -6.85 -6.45
N PRO A 111 13.78 -6.95 -6.54
CA PRO A 111 14.69 -5.79 -6.49
C PRO A 111 14.54 -4.82 -7.68
N SER A 112 14.03 -5.30 -8.82
CA SER A 112 13.74 -4.49 -10.00
C SER A 112 12.34 -3.86 -10.00
N ASP A 113 11.47 -4.22 -9.06
CA ASP A 113 10.11 -3.66 -8.96
C ASP A 113 10.14 -2.29 -8.25
N LEU A 114 9.96 -1.23 -9.03
CA LEU A 114 9.91 0.15 -8.53
C LEU A 114 8.76 0.36 -7.53
N ARG A 115 7.63 -0.35 -7.68
CA ARG A 115 6.52 -0.29 -6.72
C ARG A 115 6.89 -0.95 -5.41
N ALA A 116 7.63 -2.06 -5.45
CA ALA A 116 8.12 -2.72 -4.24
C ALA A 116 9.00 -1.76 -3.41
N ARG A 117 9.94 -1.08 -4.08
CA ARG A 117 10.80 -0.06 -3.46
C ARG A 117 9.99 1.12 -2.91
N SER A 118 9.03 1.65 -3.69
CA SER A 118 8.17 2.75 -3.25
C SER A 118 7.33 2.37 -2.02
N PHE A 119 6.72 1.18 -2.01
CA PHE A 119 5.94 0.71 -0.86
C PHE A 119 6.79 0.53 0.39
N LEU A 120 8.02 0.03 0.24
CA LEU A 120 8.96 -0.04 1.36
C LEU A 120 9.28 1.36 1.90
N GLY A 121 9.61 2.31 1.01
CA GLY A 121 9.83 3.70 1.39
C GLY A 121 8.63 4.34 2.11
N GLU A 122 7.41 4.13 1.59
CA GLU A 122 6.16 4.58 2.23
C GLU A 122 6.02 4.03 3.66
N ALA A 123 6.36 2.76 3.88
CA ALA A 123 6.26 2.09 5.17
C ALA A 123 7.30 2.60 6.17
N LEU A 124 8.56 2.71 5.74
CA LEU A 124 9.66 3.18 6.59
C LEU A 124 9.47 4.65 6.97
N ALA A 125 8.90 5.47 6.08
CA ALA A 125 8.54 6.86 6.36
C ALA A 125 7.49 7.02 7.47
N ARG A 126 6.84 5.94 7.93
CA ARG A 126 5.91 5.95 9.08
C ARG A 126 6.60 5.66 10.41
N ILE A 127 7.86 5.24 10.38
CA ILE A 127 8.57 4.73 11.55
C ILE A 127 9.81 5.61 11.78
N PRO A 128 9.84 6.42 12.85
CA PRO A 128 10.93 7.39 13.09
C PRO A 128 12.34 6.81 13.00
N ALA A 129 12.54 5.59 13.51
CA ALA A 129 13.82 4.90 13.47
C ALA A 129 14.32 4.55 12.05
N HIS A 130 13.47 4.66 11.03
CA HIS A 130 13.78 4.30 9.65
C HIS A 130 13.63 5.47 8.65
N HIS A 131 13.51 6.70 9.14
CA HIS A 131 13.31 7.85 8.27
C HIS A 131 14.47 8.10 7.29
N GLU A 132 15.73 7.86 7.69
CA GLU A 132 16.86 8.03 6.78
C GLU A 132 16.82 7.00 5.63
N GLU A 133 16.59 5.73 5.95
CA GLU A 133 16.44 4.68 4.95
C GLU A 133 15.26 4.97 4.00
N ALA A 134 14.14 5.44 4.54
CA ALA A 134 12.99 5.87 3.75
C ALA A 134 13.36 7.01 2.79
N ARG A 135 14.09 8.02 3.30
CA ARG A 135 14.55 9.17 2.54
C ARG A 135 15.46 8.74 1.40
N GLU A 136 16.46 7.91 1.65
CA GLU A 136 17.37 7.39 0.62
C GLU A 136 16.62 6.65 -0.50
N ILE A 137 15.71 5.74 -0.14
CA ILE A 137 14.92 4.96 -1.11
C ILE A 137 14.06 5.89 -1.96
N LEU A 138 13.29 6.78 -1.33
CA LEU A 138 12.30 7.62 -1.99
C LEU A 138 12.95 8.74 -2.81
N LEU A 139 14.04 9.34 -2.31
CA LEU A 139 14.81 10.34 -3.04
C LEU A 139 15.46 9.73 -4.29
N SER A 140 16.06 8.54 -4.15
CA SER A 140 16.62 7.79 -5.29
C SER A 140 15.59 7.46 -6.37
N LEU A 141 14.32 7.25 -6.00
CA LEU A 141 13.23 7.08 -6.97
C LEU A 141 12.82 8.41 -7.59
N ALA A 142 12.69 9.47 -6.79
CA ALA A 142 12.29 10.79 -7.25
C ALA A 142 13.31 11.43 -8.20
N ASP A 143 14.60 11.38 -7.87
CA ASP A 143 15.69 11.99 -8.66
C ASP A 143 15.80 11.41 -10.07
N ARG A 144 15.38 10.15 -10.24
CA ARG A 144 15.40 9.44 -11.53
C ARG A 144 14.05 9.45 -12.24
N ASP A 145 13.06 10.17 -11.71
CA ASP A 145 11.69 10.19 -12.21
C ASP A 145 11.04 8.79 -12.26
N LEU A 146 11.38 7.95 -11.28
CA LEU A 146 10.94 6.55 -11.17
C LEU A 146 9.87 6.36 -10.07
N MET A 147 9.33 7.45 -9.52
CA MET A 147 8.33 7.36 -8.46
C MET A 147 6.99 6.84 -9.03
N PRO A 148 6.48 5.68 -8.57
CA PRO A 148 5.33 5.05 -9.25
C PRO A 148 3.97 5.71 -8.98
N ASP A 149 3.80 6.38 -7.84
CA ASP A 149 2.54 7.02 -7.47
C ASP A 149 2.75 8.20 -6.49
N ALA A 150 1.67 8.96 -6.28
CA ALA A 150 1.66 10.14 -5.40
C ALA A 150 1.87 9.80 -3.91
N HIS A 151 1.61 8.56 -3.47
CA HIS A 151 1.83 8.19 -2.07
C HIS A 151 3.33 8.11 -1.75
N GLY A 152 4.15 7.68 -2.72
CA GLY A 152 5.61 7.74 -2.59
C GLY A 152 6.13 9.17 -2.41
N TYR A 153 5.62 10.15 -3.18
CA TYR A 153 5.95 11.57 -2.96
C TYR A 153 5.46 12.09 -1.62
N ALA A 154 4.23 11.75 -1.20
CA ALA A 154 3.72 12.15 0.11
C ALA A 154 4.55 11.58 1.27
N ALA A 155 5.07 10.35 1.11
CA ALA A 155 6.00 9.75 2.07
C ALA A 155 7.36 10.44 2.07
N LEU A 156 7.88 10.80 0.89
CA LEU A 156 9.14 11.54 0.77
C LEU A 156 9.03 12.88 1.49
N LEU A 157 7.95 13.63 1.22
CA LEU A 157 7.65 14.90 1.89
C LEU A 157 7.65 14.75 3.42
N ARG A 158 7.05 13.68 3.95
CA ARG A 158 7.05 13.42 5.39
C ARG A 158 8.46 13.34 5.94
N VAL A 159 9.37 12.62 5.28
CA VAL A 159 10.72 12.39 5.79
C VAL A 159 11.70 13.53 5.52
N VAL A 160 11.53 14.28 4.43
CA VAL A 160 12.38 15.46 4.15
C VAL A 160 11.96 16.70 4.93
N ALA A 161 10.67 16.85 5.28
CA ALA A 161 10.21 17.95 6.13
C ALA A 161 10.78 17.91 7.57
N MET A 162 11.41 16.81 7.97
CA MET A 162 12.13 16.67 9.24
C MET A 162 13.63 16.99 9.14
N GLY A 163 14.14 17.34 7.94
CA GLY A 163 15.52 17.75 7.68
C GLY A 163 15.59 19.07 6.88
N THR A 164 16.78 19.68 6.84
CA THR A 164 17.06 21.03 6.31
C THR A 164 16.97 21.18 4.78
N THR A 165 16.35 20.25 4.05
CA THR A 165 16.16 20.37 2.59
C THR A 165 14.86 21.16 2.31
N PRO A 166 14.86 22.17 1.42
CA PRO A 166 13.73 23.08 1.32
C PRO A 166 12.53 22.37 0.72
N TRP A 167 11.49 22.23 1.55
CA TRP A 167 10.09 21.97 1.25
C TRP A 167 9.60 22.38 -0.16
N ASN A 168 10.12 23.49 -0.69
CA ASN A 168 9.77 24.03 -2.00
C ASN A 168 10.06 23.05 -3.14
N ASP A 169 11.21 22.37 -3.16
CA ASP A 169 11.68 21.73 -4.39
C ASP A 169 10.83 20.49 -4.76
N ALA A 170 10.45 19.69 -3.75
CA ALA A 170 9.63 18.49 -3.96
C ALA A 170 8.15 18.82 -4.25
N LEU A 171 7.60 19.86 -3.61
CA LEU A 171 6.25 20.34 -3.88
C LEU A 171 6.17 20.96 -5.28
N THR A 172 7.12 21.82 -5.62
CA THR A 172 7.27 22.40 -6.97
C THR A 172 7.42 21.31 -8.03
N ARG A 173 8.17 20.24 -7.76
CA ARG A 173 8.28 19.11 -8.69
C ARG A 173 6.95 18.40 -8.90
N CYS A 174 6.19 18.14 -7.83
CA CYS A 174 4.87 17.53 -7.92
C CYS A 174 3.87 18.41 -8.70
N GLU A 175 3.88 19.72 -8.42
CA GLU A 175 3.06 20.71 -9.13
C GLU A 175 3.44 20.82 -10.62
N GLN A 176 4.74 20.82 -10.94
CA GLN A 176 5.24 20.81 -12.32
C GLN A 176 4.78 19.55 -13.08
N MET A 177 4.95 18.37 -12.49
CA MET A 177 4.51 17.11 -13.12
C MET A 177 2.99 17.09 -13.35
N ALA A 178 2.22 17.62 -12.41
CA ALA A 178 0.77 17.73 -12.55
C ALA A 178 0.40 18.72 -13.67
N ALA A 179 1.06 19.87 -13.75
CA ALA A 179 0.81 20.90 -14.76
C ALA A 179 1.21 20.44 -16.17
N GLU A 180 2.40 19.86 -16.34
CA GLU A 180 2.91 19.36 -17.62
C GLU A 180 2.04 18.25 -18.21
N ASN A 181 1.44 17.43 -17.34
CA ASN A 181 0.61 16.32 -17.77
C ASN A 181 -0.89 16.61 -17.70
N ALA A 182 -1.34 17.78 -17.23
CA ALA A 182 -2.75 18.11 -17.07
C ALA A 182 -3.54 17.98 -18.39
N SER A 183 -2.97 18.45 -19.50
CA SER A 183 -3.58 18.37 -20.84
C SER A 183 -3.56 16.96 -21.43
N ARG A 184 -2.61 16.12 -21.01
CA ARG A 184 -2.49 14.71 -21.44
C ARG A 184 -3.36 13.76 -20.62
N ILE A 185 -3.54 14.04 -19.33
CA ILE A 185 -4.27 13.19 -18.38
C ILE A 185 -5.77 13.51 -18.38
N CYS A 186 -6.15 14.80 -18.54
CA CYS A 186 -7.54 15.26 -18.52
C CYS A 186 -7.90 16.03 -19.81
N PRO A 187 -8.07 15.37 -20.96
CA PRO A 187 -8.26 16.04 -22.26
C PRO A 187 -9.64 16.70 -22.48
N SER A 188 -10.34 17.20 -21.45
CA SER A 188 -11.71 17.73 -21.64
C SER A 188 -12.20 18.83 -20.70
N SER A 189 -11.34 19.70 -20.16
CA SER A 189 -11.81 20.90 -19.42
C SER A 189 -11.84 22.19 -20.25
N SER A 190 -11.40 22.19 -21.51
CA SER A 190 -11.45 23.38 -22.38
C SER A 190 -12.39 23.18 -23.56
N SER A 191 -13.69 23.28 -23.32
CA SER A 191 -14.61 23.79 -24.35
C SER A 191 -15.37 24.96 -23.73
N PRO A 192 -15.08 26.22 -24.08
CA PRO A 192 -16.03 27.28 -23.83
C PRO A 192 -17.26 26.95 -24.68
N ARG A 193 -18.43 26.81 -24.05
CA ARG A 193 -19.69 26.82 -24.78
C ARG A 193 -19.89 28.24 -25.29
N SER A 194 -19.61 28.45 -26.57
CA SER A 194 -20.19 29.54 -27.37
C SER A 194 -21.62 29.20 -27.74
#